data_AF-A0A349KKC7-F1
#
_entry.id   AF-A0A349KKC7-F1
#
_cell.length_a   1.000
_cell.length_b   1.000
_cell.length_c   1.000
_cell.angle_alpha   90.00
_cell.angle_beta   90.00
_cell.angle_gamma   90.00
#
_symmetry.space_group_name_H-M   'P 1'
#
loop_
_entity.id
_entity.type
_entity.pdbx_description
1 polymer ?
#
loop_
_entity_poly.entity_id
_entity_poly.type
_entity_poly.pdbx_seq_one_letter_code
_entity_poly.pdbx_strand_id
1 'polypeptide(L)'
;MVLSPMEFMERLAALVPRSHVNLTRLHGVFSPYSKLRQYVVPQKPVEEQESQKPKAYSMTWAQRLKRMFAIDIEKCKKCGEPGQIIASITAGQI
;
A
#
# COMPACT_ATOMS: atom_id res chain seq x y z
N MET A 1 -1.45 1.33 -33.49
CA MET A 1 -0.09 1.09 -32.99
C MET A 1 -0.08 -0.25 -32.28
N VAL A 2 0.61 -1.25 -32.84
CA VAL A 2 0.82 -2.55 -32.19
C VAL A 2 2.20 -2.47 -31.53
N LEU A 3 2.26 -2.69 -30.21
CA LEU A 3 3.53 -2.77 -29.48
C LEU A 3 4.18 -4.11 -29.76
N SER A 4 5.50 -4.13 -29.94
CA SER A 4 6.23 -5.40 -29.88
C SER A 4 6.14 -5.98 -28.45
N PRO A 5 6.25 -7.30 -28.27
CA PRO A 5 6.16 -7.92 -26.94
C PRO A 5 7.14 -7.32 -25.92
N MET A 6 8.34 -6.93 -26.35
CA MET A 6 9.34 -6.30 -25.48
C MET A 6 8.95 -4.89 -25.05
N GLU A 7 8.51 -4.04 -25.98
CA GLU A 7 8.05 -2.67 -25.65
C GLU A 7 6.84 -2.68 -24.71
N PHE A 8 5.98 -3.70 -24.84
CA PHE A 8 4.87 -3.89 -23.91
C PHE A 8 5.36 -4.22 -22.50
N MET A 9 6.29 -5.17 -22.38
CA MET A 9 6.88 -5.57 -21.08
C MET A 9 7.62 -4.41 -20.40
N GLU A 10 8.38 -3.61 -21.16
CA GLU A 10 9.07 -2.42 -20.65
C GLU A 10 8.10 -1.40 -20.05
N ARG A 11 6.99 -1.14 -20.76
CA ARG A 11 5.95 -0.22 -20.28
C ARG A 11 5.23 -0.74 -19.04
N LEU A 12 5.02 -2.06 -18.93
CA LEU A 12 4.46 -2.66 -17.72
C LEU A 12 5.42 -2.58 -16.54
N ALA A 13 6.72 -2.83 -16.76
CA ALA A 13 7.73 -2.75 -15.72
C ALA A 13 7.83 -1.33 -15.14
N ALA A 14 7.66 -0.30 -15.97
CA ALA A 14 7.65 1.10 -15.53
C ALA A 14 6.49 1.48 -14.58
N LEU A 15 5.42 0.68 -14.55
CA LEU A 15 4.29 0.90 -13.63
C LEU A 15 4.58 0.40 -12.21
N VAL A 16 5.63 -0.41 -12.01
CA VAL A 16 5.97 -0.94 -10.69
C VAL A 16 6.47 0.21 -9.80
N PRO A 17 5.77 0.50 -8.68
CA PRO A 17 6.16 1.60 -7.81
C PRO A 17 7.50 1.29 -7.12
N ARG A 18 8.24 2.35 -6.76
CA ARG A 18 9.47 2.23 -5.96
C ARG A 18 9.17 1.51 -4.64
N SER A 19 10.15 0.78 -4.13
CA SER A 19 10.05 0.18 -2.82
C SER A 19 9.77 1.27 -1.76
N HIS A 20 8.83 1.00 -0.84
CA HIS A 20 8.47 1.82 0.32
C HIS A 20 7.39 2.90 0.11
N VAL A 21 6.71 2.94 -1.04
CA VAL A 21 5.47 3.73 -1.22
C VAL A 21 4.24 2.83 -1.23
N ASN A 22 3.04 3.41 -1.01
CA ASN A 22 1.78 2.67 -1.11
C ASN A 22 1.69 1.95 -2.47
N LEU A 23 1.68 0.61 -2.41
CA LEU A 23 1.80 -0.27 -3.57
C LEU A 23 0.51 -0.34 -4.42
N THR A 24 -0.63 0.11 -3.88
CA THR A 24 -1.93 0.03 -4.55
C THR A 24 -2.13 1.17 -5.54
N ARG A 25 -1.32 1.20 -6.61
CA ARG A 25 -1.56 2.10 -7.75
C ARG A 25 -2.17 1.28 -8.89
N LEU A 26 -3.46 1.50 -9.12
CA LEU A 26 -4.18 0.84 -10.20
C LEU A 26 -4.12 1.72 -11.46
N HIS A 27 -3.74 1.12 -12.59
CA HIS A 27 -3.58 1.81 -13.87
C HIS A 27 -4.52 1.24 -14.94
N GLY A 28 -4.77 2.02 -15.98
CA GLY A 28 -5.55 1.60 -17.15
C GLY A 28 -6.95 1.10 -16.78
N VAL A 29 -7.31 -0.09 -17.27
CA VAL A 29 -8.63 -0.70 -17.08
C VAL A 29 -8.96 -0.95 -15.59
N PHE A 30 -7.94 -1.15 -14.76
CA PHE A 30 -8.12 -1.36 -13.32
C PHE A 30 -8.23 -0.04 -12.51
N SER A 31 -7.96 1.12 -13.12
CA SER A 31 -8.02 2.43 -12.45
C SER A 31 -9.43 2.73 -11.91
N PRO A 32 -9.57 3.37 -10.72
CA PRO A 32 -10.87 3.65 -10.11
C PRO A 32 -11.86 4.39 -11.02
N TYR A 33 -11.36 5.24 -11.91
CA TYR A 33 -12.17 6.06 -12.82
C TYR A 33 -12.37 5.43 -14.22
N SER A 34 -11.85 4.22 -14.46
CA SER A 34 -12.05 3.57 -15.76
C SER A 34 -13.49 3.07 -15.92
N LYS A 35 -14.17 3.52 -16.98
CA LYS A 35 -15.53 3.04 -17.34
C LYS A 35 -15.57 1.53 -17.61
N LEU A 36 -14.43 0.94 -17.99
CA LEU A 36 -14.31 -0.49 -18.28
C LEU A 36 -14.07 -1.32 -17.02
N ARG A 37 -13.74 -0.70 -15.88
CA ARG A 37 -13.44 -1.39 -14.62
C ARG A 37 -14.59 -2.29 -14.16
N GLN A 38 -15.83 -1.86 -14.36
CA GLN A 38 -17.04 -2.59 -13.98
C GLN A 38 -17.18 -3.97 -14.65
N TYR A 39 -16.54 -4.16 -15.81
CA TYR A 39 -16.61 -5.42 -16.57
C TYR A 39 -15.47 -6.40 -16.20
N VAL A 40 -14.39 -5.90 -15.59
CA VAL A 40 -13.17 -6.69 -15.33
C VAL A 40 -12.98 -7.00 -13.85
N VAL A 41 -13.35 -6.07 -12.96
CA VAL A 41 -13.27 -6.28 -11.52
C VAL A 41 -14.52 -7.02 -11.06
N PRO A 42 -14.40 -8.18 -10.39
CA PRO A 42 -15.54 -8.89 -9.83
C PRO A 42 -16.33 -7.97 -8.90
N GLN A 43 -17.62 -7.80 -9.19
CA GLN A 43 -18.54 -7.07 -8.31
C GLN A 43 -18.69 -7.87 -7.02
N LYS A 44 -18.66 -7.18 -5.87
CA LYS A 44 -18.96 -7.85 -4.62
C LYS A 44 -20.45 -8.26 -4.64
N PRO A 45 -20.81 -9.52 -4.34
CA PRO A 45 -22.21 -9.90 -4.24
C PRO A 45 -22.92 -9.01 -3.20
N VAL A 46 -24.13 -8.58 -3.52
CA VAL A 46 -24.93 -7.60 -2.75
C VAL A 46 -25.42 -8.18 -1.41
N GLU A 47 -25.27 -9.48 -1.18
CA GLU A 47 -25.57 -10.13 0.09
C GLU A 47 -24.30 -10.52 0.82
N GLU A 48 -23.90 -9.68 1.76
CA GLU A 48 -23.14 -10.12 2.92
C GLU A 48 -23.49 -9.19 4.06
N GLN A 49 -24.46 -9.66 4.85
CA GLN A 49 -24.79 -9.17 6.18
C GLN A 49 -23.50 -8.79 6.90
N GLU A 50 -23.54 -7.66 7.62
CA GLU A 50 -22.47 -7.18 8.49
C GLU A 50 -22.16 -8.23 9.57
N SER A 51 -21.44 -9.30 9.20
CA SER A 51 -20.71 -10.08 10.16
C SER A 51 -19.71 -9.11 10.77
N GLN A 52 -19.83 -8.91 12.08
CA GLN A 52 -18.87 -8.16 12.87
C GLN A 52 -17.51 -8.80 12.63
N LYS A 53 -16.77 -8.29 11.64
CA LYS A 53 -15.41 -8.74 11.37
C LYS A 53 -14.66 -8.58 12.69
N PRO A 54 -13.98 -9.62 13.18
CA PRO A 54 -13.18 -9.48 14.38
C PRO A 54 -12.30 -8.25 14.19
N LYS A 55 -12.34 -7.30 15.14
CA LYS A 55 -11.61 -6.03 15.05
C LYS A 55 -10.20 -6.36 14.60
N ALA A 56 -9.90 -6.10 13.33
CA ALA A 56 -8.60 -6.43 12.76
C ALA A 56 -7.58 -5.75 13.66
N TYR A 57 -6.68 -6.53 14.27
CA TYR A 57 -5.71 -6.03 15.22
C TYR A 57 -5.03 -4.79 14.61
N SER A 58 -5.35 -3.62 15.16
CA SER A 58 -4.92 -2.34 14.63
C SER A 58 -3.43 -2.23 14.90
N MET A 59 -2.61 -2.58 13.90
CA MET A 59 -1.17 -2.36 14.00
C MET A 59 -0.88 -0.86 14.13
N THR A 60 -0.14 -0.49 15.16
CA THR A 60 0.39 0.87 15.33
C THR A 60 1.39 1.19 14.22
N TRP A 61 1.67 2.47 14.00
CA TRP A 61 2.68 2.88 13.00
C TRP A 61 4.06 2.24 13.25
N ALA A 62 4.50 2.17 14.52
CA ALA A 62 5.76 1.54 14.91
C ALA A 62 5.78 0.03 14.58
N GLN A 63 4.69 -0.68 14.87
CA GLN A 63 4.56 -2.10 14.54
C GLN A 63 4.64 -2.35 13.03
N ARG A 64 4.07 -1.44 12.22
CA ARG A 64 4.14 -1.54 10.75
C ARG A 64 5.56 -1.37 10.24
N LEU A 65 6.33 -0.42 10.79
CA LEU A 65 7.73 -0.22 10.41
C LEU A 65 8.59 -1.45 10.73
N LYS A 66 8.39 -2.06 11.90
CA LYS A 66 9.06 -3.30 12.29
C LYS A 66 8.74 -4.44 11.34
N ARG A 67 7.46 -4.59 10.95
CA ARG A 67 7.02 -5.66 10.06
C ARG A 67 7.44 -5.47 8.60
N MET A 68 7.32 -4.25 8.05
CA MET A 68 7.60 -3.99 6.64
C MET A 68 9.07 -3.68 6.36
N PHE A 69 9.76 -3.01 7.29
CA PHE A 69 11.10 -2.48 7.07
C PHE A 69 12.15 -3.00 8.06
N ALA A 70 11.78 -3.89 8.99
CA ALA A 70 12.67 -4.36 10.05
C ALA A 70 13.26 -3.23 10.94
N ILE A 71 12.55 -2.10 11.04
CA ILE A 71 12.93 -0.96 11.88
C ILE A 71 12.20 -1.06 13.22
N ASP A 72 12.92 -1.28 14.30
CA ASP A 72 12.36 -1.28 15.66
C ASP A 72 12.57 0.08 16.36
N ILE A 73 11.45 0.75 16.62
CA ILE A 73 11.36 2.01 17.37
C ILE A 73 10.34 1.91 18.51
N GLU A 74 9.85 0.70 18.82
CA GLU A 74 8.85 0.51 19.89
C GLU A 74 9.45 0.84 21.26
N LYS A 75 10.75 0.58 21.43
CA LYS A 75 11.48 0.81 22.67
C LYS A 75 12.66 1.74 22.44
N CYS A 76 12.83 2.71 23.33
CA CYS A 76 14.02 3.54 23.31
C CYS A 76 15.26 2.72 23.72
N LYS A 77 16.34 2.78 22.93
CA LYS A 77 17.61 2.08 23.26
C LYS A 77 18.29 2.57 24.54
N LYS A 78 17.93 3.77 25.05
CA LYS A 78 18.55 4.38 26.25
C LYS A 78 17.78 4.11 27.53
N CYS A 79 16.45 4.15 27.50
CA CYS A 79 15.62 4.01 28.70
C CYS A 79 14.71 2.78 28.71
N GLY A 80 14.55 2.05 27.59
CA GLY A 80 13.73 0.84 27.52
C GLY A 80 12.20 1.07 27.49
N GLU A 81 11.77 2.28 27.85
CA GLU A 81 10.36 2.72 27.82
C GLU A 81 9.79 2.79 26.40
N PRO A 82 8.45 2.65 26.24
CA PRO A 82 7.79 2.78 24.96
C PRO A 82 8.02 4.17 24.36
N GLY A 83 8.48 4.22 23.11
CA GLY A 83 8.78 5.48 22.43
C GLY A 83 7.51 6.28 22.12
N GLN A 84 7.46 7.55 22.55
CA GLN A 84 6.45 8.50 22.11
C GLN A 84 6.96 9.29 20.90
N ILE A 85 6.17 9.36 19.83
CA ILE A 85 6.51 10.15 18.64
C ILE A 85 6.18 11.61 18.92
N ILE A 86 7.20 12.49 18.88
CA ILE A 86 7.03 13.93 19.16
C ILE A 86 7.03 14.74 17.86
N ALA A 87 7.80 14.33 16.85
CA ALA A 87 7.86 14.97 15.54
C ALA A 87 8.33 14.00 14.45
N SER A 88 7.95 14.27 13.21
CA SER A 88 8.50 13.63 12.01
C SER A 88 9.20 14.68 11.14
N ILE A 89 10.44 14.41 10.73
CA ILE A 89 11.21 15.31 9.86
C ILE A 89 11.17 14.73 8.45
N THR A 90 10.57 15.46 7.51
CA THR A 90 10.55 15.10 6.09
C THR A 90 11.62 15.93 5.39
N ALA A 91 12.65 15.28 4.83
CA ALA A 91 13.56 15.96 3.91
C ALA A 91 12.75 16.40 2.68
N GLY A 92 12.91 17.67 2.29
CA GLY A 92 12.08 18.36 1.32
C GLY A 92 11.90 17.64 -0.02
N GLN A 93 10.75 17.91 -0.62
CA GLN A 93 10.26 17.45 -1.93
C GLN A 93 11.33 17.54 -3.02
N ILE A 94 11.49 16.46 -3.79
CA ILE A 94 12.06 16.45 -5.15
C ILE A 94 10.89 16.26 -6.11
#